data_AF-A0A7L2RV03-F1
#
_entry.id   AF-A0A7L2RV03-F1
#
_cell.length_a   1.000
_cell.length_b   1.000
_cell.length_c   1.000
_cell.angle_alpha   90.00
_cell.angle_beta   90.00
_cell.angle_gamma   90.00
#
_symmetry.space_group_name_H-M   'P 1'
#
loop_
_entity.id
_entity.type
_entity.pdbx_description
1 polymer ?
#
loop_
_entity_poly.entity_id
_entity_poly.type
_entity_poly.pdbx_seq_one_letter_code
_entity_poly.pdbx_strand_id
1 'polypeptide(L)'
;MSPRNGRRTGAHRAHSLARQLKTKRRRRDLDEIHVDMKPENAARLLRQEIDPDMPGCAQFYCLHCARYFVDQNSMKEHFRSKVHKKR
;
A
#
# COMPACT_ATOMS: atom_id res chain seq x y z
N MET A 1 26.58 43.39 13.21
CA MET A 1 26.18 42.34 14.18
C MET A 1 25.95 41.05 13.41
N SER A 2 26.82 40.04 13.56
CA SER A 2 26.67 38.76 12.86
C SER A 2 25.55 37.92 13.50
N PRO A 3 24.66 37.29 12.72
CA PRO A 3 23.58 36.48 13.28
C PRO A 3 24.16 35.26 13.99
N ARG A 4 23.70 35.00 15.22
CA ARG A 4 24.08 33.80 16.00
C ARG A 4 23.55 32.57 15.27
N ASN A 5 24.46 31.73 14.81
CA ASN A 5 24.13 30.48 14.13
C ASN A 5 23.62 29.46 15.17
N GLY A 6 22.34 29.55 15.53
CA GLY A 6 21.69 28.62 16.45
C GLY A 6 21.51 27.24 15.80
N ARG A 7 21.94 26.17 16.47
CA ARG A 7 21.65 24.79 16.05
C ARG A 7 20.14 24.62 15.94
N ARG A 8 19.67 24.16 14.78
CA ARG A 8 18.24 23.84 14.54
C ARG A 8 17.85 22.54 15.25
N THR A 9 17.62 22.61 16.55
CA THR A 9 17.09 21.48 17.33
C THR A 9 15.63 21.24 16.94
N GLY A 10 15.31 20.06 16.40
CA GLY A 10 13.94 19.66 16.05
C GLY A 10 13.52 19.88 14.59
N ALA A 11 14.31 20.58 13.77
CA ALA A 11 14.02 20.79 12.34
C ALA A 11 14.80 19.83 11.41
N HIS A 12 15.05 18.60 11.86
CA HIS A 12 15.74 17.60 11.05
C HIS A 12 14.78 17.01 10.01
N ARG A 13 15.09 17.21 8.73
CA ARG A 13 14.36 16.57 7.62
C ARG A 13 15.11 15.32 7.19
N ALA A 14 14.38 14.25 6.93
CA ALA A 14 14.96 13.07 6.31
C ALA A 14 15.25 13.38 4.84
N HIS A 15 16.51 13.25 4.43
CA HIS A 15 16.95 13.56 3.06
C HIS A 15 16.96 12.34 2.13
N SER A 16 16.63 11.15 2.64
CA SER A 16 16.74 9.90 1.88
C SER A 16 15.44 9.09 1.89
N LEU A 17 15.07 8.61 0.70
CA LEU A 17 13.97 7.66 0.50
C LEU A 17 14.37 6.21 0.81
N ALA A 18 15.64 5.95 1.16
CA ALA A 18 16.15 4.60 1.41
C ALA A 18 15.34 3.85 2.47
N ARG A 19 14.71 4.54 3.43
CA ARG A 19 13.84 3.92 4.44
C ARG A 19 12.52 3.37 3.87
N GLN A 20 12.01 3.97 2.80
CA GLN A 20 10.78 3.53 2.12
C GLN A 20 11.08 2.46 1.08
N LEU A 21 12.22 2.57 0.38
CA LEU A 21 12.63 1.64 -0.68
C LEU A 21 13.26 0.33 -0.18
N LYS A 22 13.29 0.08 1.14
CA LYS A 22 13.83 -1.18 1.69
C LYS A 22 13.00 -2.37 1.25
N THR A 23 13.68 -3.48 0.95
CA THR A 23 13.07 -4.75 0.52
C THR A 23 11.98 -5.25 1.47
N LYS A 24 12.20 -5.14 2.80
CA LYS A 24 11.23 -5.55 3.82
C LYS A 24 9.87 -4.80 3.81
N ARG A 25 9.75 -3.72 3.03
CA ARG A 25 8.52 -2.91 2.88
C ARG A 25 8.09 -2.81 1.41
N ARG A 26 8.73 -3.58 0.53
CA ARG A 26 8.42 -3.57 -0.89
C ARG A 26 7.01 -4.12 -1.09
N ARG A 27 6.25 -3.46 -1.96
CA ARG A 27 4.92 -3.92 -2.37
C ARG A 27 5.08 -5.01 -3.43
N ARG A 28 4.01 -5.76 -3.66
CA ARG A 28 3.93 -6.72 -4.76
C ARG A 28 4.28 -6.04 -6.08
N ASP A 29 5.14 -6.68 -6.87
CA ASP A 29 5.62 -6.18 -8.15
C ASP A 29 4.55 -6.31 -9.24
N LEU A 30 4.67 -5.55 -10.34
CA LEU A 30 3.62 -5.50 -11.38
C LEU A 30 3.46 -6.83 -12.11
N ASP A 31 4.55 -7.53 -12.37
CA ASP A 31 4.53 -8.81 -13.08
C ASP A 31 3.78 -9.89 -12.27
N GLU A 32 3.96 -9.90 -10.95
CA GLU A 32 3.22 -10.78 -10.04
C GLU A 32 1.73 -10.44 -10.04
N ILE A 33 1.37 -9.16 -10.07
CA ILE A 33 -0.03 -8.72 -10.12
C ILE A 33 -0.71 -9.14 -11.43
N HIS A 34 0.00 -9.08 -12.56
CA HIS A 34 -0.52 -9.56 -13.83
C HIS A 34 -0.79 -11.07 -13.82
N VAL A 35 0.04 -11.85 -13.10
CA VAL A 35 -0.21 -13.28 -12.88
C VAL A 35 -1.40 -13.51 -11.96
N ASP A 36 -1.55 -12.72 -10.90
CA ASP A 36 -2.68 -12.78 -9.96
C ASP A 36 -4.01 -12.38 -10.64
N MET A 37 -3.96 -11.53 -11.66
CA MET A 37 -5.15 -11.09 -12.43
C MET A 37 -5.70 -12.19 -13.35
N LYS A 38 -4.94 -13.27 -13.60
CA LYS A 38 -5.45 -14.41 -14.36
C LYS A 38 -6.64 -15.04 -13.64
N PRO A 39 -7.67 -15.50 -14.37
CA PRO A 39 -8.95 -15.90 -13.80
C PRO A 39 -8.84 -17.01 -12.74
N GLU A 40 -7.89 -17.93 -12.92
CA GLU A 40 -7.61 -19.02 -11.98
C GLU A 40 -7.18 -18.50 -10.60
N ASN A 41 -6.29 -17.48 -10.58
CA ASN A 41 -5.78 -16.89 -9.34
C ASN A 41 -6.75 -15.86 -8.77
N ALA A 42 -7.38 -15.06 -9.63
CA ALA A 42 -8.29 -14.01 -9.23
C ALA A 42 -9.47 -14.54 -8.40
N ALA A 43 -10.05 -15.67 -8.80
CA ALA A 43 -11.17 -16.28 -8.06
C ALA A 43 -10.76 -16.69 -6.64
N ARG A 44 -9.56 -17.25 -6.48
CA ARG A 44 -9.01 -17.66 -5.18
C ARG A 44 -8.68 -16.46 -4.29
N LEU A 45 -8.13 -15.40 -4.87
CA LEU A 45 -7.75 -14.17 -4.15
C LEU A 45 -8.96 -13.31 -3.76
N LEU A 46 -10.06 -13.35 -4.53
CA LEU A 46 -11.30 -12.63 -4.20
C LEU A 46 -12.14 -13.37 -3.16
N ARG A 47 -12.02 -14.69 -3.07
CA ARG A 47 -12.76 -15.54 -2.13
C ARG A 47 -11.80 -16.15 -1.11
N GLN A 48 -11.04 -15.30 -0.42
CA GLN A 48 -10.20 -15.76 0.69
C GLN A 48 -11.06 -16.15 1.90
N GLU A 49 -10.54 -17.11 2.66
CA GLU A 49 -11.09 -17.45 3.97
C GLU A 49 -10.93 -16.27 4.93
N ILE A 50 -11.76 -16.25 5.97
CA ILE A 50 -11.79 -15.17 6.96
C ILE A 50 -10.52 -15.29 7.82
N ASP A 51 -9.59 -14.35 7.62
CA ASP A 51 -8.32 -14.30 8.35
C ASP A 51 -8.33 -13.12 9.34
N PRO A 52 -8.42 -13.35 10.67
CA PRO A 52 -8.51 -12.29 11.67
C PRO A 52 -7.22 -11.48 11.83
N ASP A 53 -6.08 -11.97 11.35
CA ASP A 53 -4.80 -11.25 11.42
C ASP A 53 -4.66 -10.17 10.34
N MET A 54 -5.55 -10.20 9.34
CA MET A 54 -5.56 -9.27 8.21
C MET A 54 -6.62 -8.17 8.38
N PRO A 55 -6.38 -6.96 7.83
CA PRO A 55 -7.38 -5.89 7.83
C PRO A 55 -8.68 -6.34 7.16
N GLY A 56 -9.82 -6.05 7.79
CA GLY A 56 -11.14 -6.41 7.26
C GLY A 56 -11.35 -7.93 7.12
N CYS A 57 -10.66 -8.70 7.96
CA CYS A 57 -10.65 -10.16 7.96
C CYS A 57 -10.34 -10.80 6.59
N ALA A 58 -9.45 -10.16 5.82
CA ALA A 58 -9.10 -10.49 4.44
C ALA A 58 -10.26 -10.44 3.40
N GLN A 59 -11.45 -9.97 3.78
CA GLN A 59 -12.62 -9.97 2.89
C GLN A 59 -12.60 -8.82 1.86
N PHE A 60 -12.03 -7.66 2.22
CA PHE A 60 -12.01 -6.48 1.35
C PHE A 60 -10.65 -6.32 0.66
N TYR A 61 -10.43 -7.10 -0.40
CA TYR A 61 -9.17 -7.13 -1.13
C TYR A 61 -9.26 -6.51 -2.53
N CYS A 62 -8.27 -5.69 -2.90
CA CYS A 62 -8.10 -5.19 -4.26
C CYS A 62 -6.98 -5.93 -4.99
N LEU A 63 -7.34 -6.68 -6.04
CA LEU A 63 -6.40 -7.41 -6.91
C LEU A 63 -5.35 -6.49 -7.55
N HIS A 64 -5.78 -5.41 -8.20
CA HIS A 64 -4.89 -4.49 -8.90
C HIS A 64 -3.85 -3.87 -7.96
N CYS A 65 -4.24 -3.54 -6.72
CA CYS A 65 -3.40 -2.86 -5.75
C CYS A 65 -2.68 -3.79 -4.77
N ALA A 66 -2.99 -5.09 -4.79
CA ALA A 66 -2.58 -6.09 -3.80
C ALA A 66 -2.68 -5.58 -2.35
N ARG A 67 -3.84 -5.00 -1.99
CA ARG A 67 -4.06 -4.32 -0.70
C ARG A 67 -5.38 -4.71 -0.07
N TYR A 68 -5.34 -4.95 1.25
CA TYR A 68 -6.49 -5.17 2.11
C TYR A 68 -7.04 -3.85 2.68
N PHE A 69 -8.36 -3.80 2.82
CA PHE A 69 -9.10 -2.70 3.41
C PHE A 69 -9.88 -3.19 4.62
N VAL A 70 -10.21 -2.27 5.52
CA VAL A 70 -10.99 -2.57 6.73
C VAL A 70 -12.48 -2.74 6.43
N ASP A 71 -13.02 -1.91 5.53
CA ASP A 71 -14.44 -1.86 5.22
C ASP A 71 -14.71 -1.82 3.70
N GLN A 72 -15.92 -2.20 3.30
CA GLN A 72 -16.39 -2.12 1.91
C GLN A 72 -16.39 -0.67 1.38
N ASN A 73 -16.70 0.31 2.21
CA ASN A 73 -16.73 1.72 1.81
C ASN A 73 -15.33 2.22 1.42
N SER A 74 -14.32 1.91 2.22
CA SER A 74 -12.92 2.26 1.91
C SER A 74 -12.43 1.62 0.61
N MET A 75 -12.86 0.38 0.32
CA MET A 75 -12.56 -0.29 -0.94
C MET A 75 -13.23 0.41 -2.14
N LYS A 76 -14.50 0.80 -2.01
CA LYS A 76 -15.24 1.54 -3.05
C LYS A 76 -14.61 2.92 -3.32
N GLU A 77 -14.23 3.64 -2.29
CA GLU A 77 -13.51 4.91 -2.43
C GLU A 77 -12.14 4.73 -3.10
N HIS A 78 -11.43 3.66 -2.75
CA HIS A 78 -10.16 3.31 -3.36
C HIS A 78 -10.29 3.16 -4.89
N PHE A 79 -11.32 2.47 -5.39
CA PHE A 79 -11.55 2.30 -6.83
C PHE A 79 -11.75 3.64 -7.58
N ARG A 80 -12.32 4.65 -6.91
CA ARG A 80 -12.53 5.98 -7.50
C ARG A 80 -11.24 6.81 -7.55
N SER A 81 -10.26 6.48 -6.72
CA SER A 81 -9.02 7.23 -6.56
C SER A 81 -8.10 7.16 -7.79
N LYS A 82 -7.31 8.23 -8.01
CA LYS A 82 -6.31 8.28 -9.10
C LYS A 82 -5.21 7.22 -8.94
N VAL A 83 -4.92 6.81 -7.71
CA VAL A 83 -3.88 5.80 -7.42
C VAL A 83 -4.28 4.44 -7.98
N HIS A 84 -5.56 4.07 -7.83
CA HIS A 84 -6.08 2.83 -8.41
C HIS A 84 -6.09 2.90 -9.94
N LYS A 85 -6.60 4.00 -10.51
CA LYS A 85 -6.70 4.18 -11.97
C LYS A 85 -5.36 4.25 -12.70
N LYS A 86 -4.27 4.56 -12.00
CA LYS A 86 -2.91 4.60 -12.57
C LYS A 86 -2.29 3.19 -12.68
N ARG A 87 -2.85 2.22 -11.98
CA ARG A 87 -2.39 0.83 -11.95
C ARG A 87 -3.02 0.05 -13.09
#